data_AF-A0A812QUS2-F1
#
_entry.id   AF-A0A812QUS2-F1
#
_cell.length_a   1.000
_cell.length_b   1.000
_cell.length_c   1.000
_cell.angle_alpha   90.00
_cell.angle_beta   90.00
_cell.angle_gamma   90.00
#
_symmetry.space_group_name_H-M   'P 1'
#
loop_
_entity.id
_entity.type
_entity.pdbx_description
1 polymer ?
#
loop_
_entity_poly.entity_id
_entity_poly.type
_entity_poly.pdbx_seq_one_letter_code
_entity_poly.pdbx_strand_id
1 'polypeptide(L)'
;MASLSPPESCPGEIREEESSREAAQAVKGGEPEENDLERQAAQAADEPEICTILNDLAVAVEVDLGSGKGWQPLYPKSSIQSAVAGLEVSVRLRDDAKVCSFCNATSGAHLRLSDGFGDFGAEAERFSRREEAAAAEESRLRKERKEGIDAHYSTEVNRAALRKQKLVFVSISIFMSVILGAMVYSTVASFDEQNQLQGVGLAAALLALSCCACGGLVGLGAALGVGRYTEELQNGVQAARPELQDYDAAVEAGGDCVLTFGGCWCCVALISVAGVVAMTVAGLKGQGSAVGTLWGGVSLLMCSGGVVFCIDSKPTHWRKTAETFLIGFFFFPFFWPILLLNKRGARLTQFLLQPPKKSLDAAVHTTHEHTIVFEGNVLPGRETVCSWPGKYASAWDELVAGARQSDISAAVVFLPEGSKHFGLHDPIPQEELQDLQGECWCIPLYGEKKPWGCRWWSKWIANIELAVKQNATLDVYYFNGKKGLGKVKDFTTAGAEHLRRETISKRKADWKESADFQDACDAGLHRLSKEECPDSSSPFSREERRLFLAWLPEEDRQFLEESEGLGNSQKAEVAWLQRKGYPYVEKEVSQLGSSSLEAIG
;
A
#
# COMPACT_ATOMS: atom_id res chain seq x y z
N MET A 1 -29.06 -13.65 5.99
CA MET A 1 -29.68 -14.94 6.32
C MET A 1 -30.52 -15.38 5.13
N ALA A 2 -29.91 -16.16 4.25
CA ALA A 2 -30.59 -16.95 3.23
C ALA A 2 -29.69 -18.18 3.02
N SER A 3 -30.24 -19.33 3.39
CA SER A 3 -29.60 -20.64 3.41
C SER A 3 -29.56 -21.21 1.99
N LEU A 4 -28.38 -21.49 1.46
CA LEU A 4 -28.20 -22.29 0.25
C LEU A 4 -27.75 -23.69 0.67
N SER A 5 -28.64 -24.65 0.45
CA SER A 5 -28.38 -26.09 0.54
C SER A 5 -27.49 -26.55 -0.64
N PRO A 6 -26.65 -27.58 -0.47
CA PRO A 6 -25.85 -28.14 -1.55
C PRO A 6 -26.66 -29.14 -2.39
N PRO A 7 -26.35 -29.31 -3.70
CA PRO A 7 -26.97 -30.35 -4.50
C PRO A 7 -26.30 -31.71 -4.29
N GLU A 8 -27.15 -32.70 -4.49
CA GLU A 8 -27.00 -34.13 -4.26
C GLU A 8 -25.92 -34.79 -5.13
N SER A 9 -25.33 -35.81 -4.52
CA SER A 9 -24.50 -36.86 -5.11
C SER A 9 -25.25 -37.67 -6.18
N CYS A 10 -24.61 -37.92 -7.33
CA CYS A 10 -24.95 -39.03 -8.21
C CYS A 10 -23.95 -40.19 -8.06
N PRO A 11 -24.41 -41.45 -8.01
CA PRO A 11 -23.56 -42.64 -8.00
C PRO A 11 -23.27 -43.10 -9.44
N GLY A 12 -22.03 -43.50 -9.69
CA GLY A 12 -21.58 -44.00 -11.00
C GLY A 12 -20.50 -45.05 -10.81
N GLU A 13 -20.91 -46.20 -10.28
CA GLU A 13 -20.13 -47.43 -10.16
C GLU A 13 -19.98 -48.04 -11.57
N ILE A 14 -18.77 -47.95 -12.15
CA ILE A 14 -18.41 -48.66 -13.39
C ILE A 14 -17.29 -49.65 -13.07
N ARG A 15 -17.72 -50.85 -12.71
CA ARG A 15 -17.29 -52.15 -13.25
C ARG A 15 -15.83 -52.25 -13.71
N GLU A 16 -14.95 -52.52 -12.77
CA GLU A 16 -13.75 -53.34 -12.98
C GLU A 16 -14.20 -54.80 -13.16
N GLU A 17 -14.16 -55.34 -14.38
CA GLU A 17 -14.11 -56.79 -14.64
C GLU A 17 -14.09 -57.06 -16.15
N GLU A 18 -12.91 -56.95 -16.80
CA GLU A 18 -12.62 -57.68 -18.06
C GLU A 18 -11.12 -57.67 -18.46
N SER A 19 -10.19 -57.80 -17.50
CA SER A 19 -8.73 -57.85 -17.78
C SER A 19 -8.06 -59.19 -17.41
N SER A 20 -8.80 -60.31 -17.44
CA SER A 20 -8.28 -61.61 -16.98
C SER A 20 -8.65 -62.81 -17.86
N ARG A 21 -8.87 -62.62 -19.17
CA ARG A 21 -9.14 -63.73 -20.10
C ARG A 21 -8.48 -63.56 -21.49
N GLU A 22 -7.17 -63.33 -21.54
CA GLU A 22 -6.37 -63.54 -22.76
C GLU A 22 -4.98 -64.15 -22.46
N ALA A 23 -4.90 -65.04 -21.46
CA ALA A 23 -3.64 -65.69 -21.07
C ALA A 23 -3.55 -67.19 -21.40
N ALA A 24 -4.36 -67.71 -22.32
CA ALA A 24 -4.32 -69.15 -22.63
C ALA A 24 -4.80 -69.50 -24.04
N GLN A 25 -4.04 -69.13 -25.08
CA GLN A 25 -4.04 -69.87 -26.36
C GLN A 25 -2.94 -69.36 -27.30
N ALA A 26 -1.83 -70.11 -27.39
CA ALA A 26 -1.06 -70.38 -28.61
C ALA A 26 0.38 -70.82 -28.26
N VAL A 27 0.54 -72.09 -27.86
CA VAL A 27 1.83 -72.80 -27.99
C VAL A 27 1.59 -73.93 -28.98
N LYS A 28 1.93 -73.66 -30.25
CA LYS A 28 2.27 -74.69 -31.23
C LYS A 28 3.49 -74.19 -31.97
N GLY A 29 4.59 -74.92 -31.76
CA GLY A 29 5.88 -74.65 -32.35
C GLY A 29 5.83 -74.71 -33.88
N GLY A 30 6.39 -73.67 -34.49
CA GLY A 30 7.04 -73.71 -35.79
C GLY A 30 8.50 -73.35 -35.57
N GLU A 31 9.39 -74.08 -36.23
CA GLU A 31 10.84 -73.81 -36.24
C GLU A 31 11.11 -72.39 -36.78
N PRO A 32 12.12 -71.67 -36.25
CA PRO A 32 12.44 -70.33 -36.72
C PRO A 32 13.03 -70.41 -38.13
N GLU A 33 12.26 -69.95 -39.12
CA GLU A 33 12.76 -69.71 -40.48
C GLU A 33 13.80 -68.58 -40.44
N GLU A 34 14.97 -68.86 -41.01
CA GLU A 34 16.11 -67.95 -41.21
C GLU A 34 15.75 -66.65 -41.99
N ASN A 35 14.52 -66.55 -42.51
CA ASN A 35 13.95 -65.40 -43.23
C ASN A 35 13.45 -64.25 -42.33
N ASP A 36 13.16 -64.49 -41.05
CA ASP A 36 12.62 -63.45 -40.16
C ASP A 36 13.69 -62.48 -39.65
N LEU A 37 14.94 -62.93 -39.53
CA LEU A 37 16.07 -62.06 -39.20
C LEU A 37 16.43 -61.13 -40.37
N GLU A 38 16.30 -61.58 -41.61
CA GLU A 38 16.52 -60.76 -42.80
C GLU A 38 15.39 -59.73 -43.01
N ARG A 39 14.13 -60.08 -42.67
CA ARG A 39 13.01 -59.13 -42.63
C ARG A 39 13.11 -58.12 -41.49
N GLN A 40 13.56 -58.52 -40.31
CA GLN A 40 13.79 -57.60 -39.19
C GLN A 40 14.98 -56.67 -39.45
N ALA A 41 16.05 -57.16 -40.10
CA ALA A 41 17.18 -56.33 -40.54
C ALA A 41 16.79 -55.36 -41.67
N ALA A 42 15.91 -55.77 -42.60
CA ALA A 42 15.38 -54.90 -43.65
C ALA A 42 14.37 -53.86 -43.12
N GLN A 43 13.61 -54.17 -42.07
CA GLN A 43 12.72 -53.21 -41.39
C GLN A 43 13.46 -52.21 -40.50
N ALA A 44 14.58 -52.61 -39.90
CA ALA A 44 15.43 -51.70 -39.13
C ALA A 44 16.19 -50.67 -40.01
N ALA A 45 16.31 -50.92 -41.32
CA ALA A 45 16.99 -50.02 -42.25
C ALA A 45 16.12 -48.85 -42.76
N ASP A 46 14.85 -48.80 -42.38
CA ASP A 46 13.89 -47.78 -42.84
C ASP A 46 13.26 -46.98 -41.68
N GLU A 47 13.86 -47.03 -40.48
CA GLU A 47 13.44 -46.11 -39.42
C GLU A 47 13.78 -44.67 -39.84
N PRO A 48 12.78 -43.77 -39.90
CA PRO A 48 13.02 -42.40 -40.33
C PRO A 48 14.01 -41.76 -39.37
N GLU A 49 15.07 -41.18 -39.91
CA GLU A 49 16.10 -40.56 -39.09
C GLU A 49 15.52 -39.31 -38.39
N ILE A 50 15.33 -39.39 -37.07
CA ILE A 50 14.70 -38.33 -36.27
C ILE A 50 15.76 -37.36 -35.77
N CYS A 51 15.62 -36.08 -36.09
CA CYS A 51 16.34 -34.99 -35.43
C CYS A 51 15.59 -34.58 -34.16
N THR A 52 16.30 -34.46 -33.04
CA THR A 52 15.75 -33.97 -31.77
C THR A 52 16.32 -32.61 -31.44
N ILE A 53 15.45 -31.60 -31.25
CA ILE A 53 15.84 -30.26 -30.82
C ILE A 53 15.42 -30.08 -29.37
N LEU A 54 16.37 -29.75 -28.49
CA LEU A 54 16.17 -29.53 -27.06
C LEU A 54 16.31 -28.04 -26.73
N ASN A 55 15.26 -27.44 -26.16
CA ASN A 55 15.38 -26.13 -25.53
C ASN A 55 15.98 -26.28 -24.12
N ASP A 56 17.29 -26.10 -24.03
CA ASP A 56 18.04 -26.07 -22.78
C ASP A 56 18.21 -24.66 -22.18
N LEU A 57 17.57 -23.65 -22.78
CA LEU A 57 17.57 -22.27 -22.32
C LEU A 57 16.42 -22.04 -21.32
N ALA A 58 16.52 -20.97 -20.52
CA ALA A 58 15.50 -20.58 -19.54
C ALA A 58 14.31 -19.80 -20.16
N VAL A 59 14.33 -19.59 -21.48
CA VAL A 59 13.36 -18.76 -22.21
C VAL A 59 12.51 -19.59 -23.16
N ALA A 60 11.27 -19.14 -23.42
CA ALA A 60 10.44 -19.71 -24.47
C ALA A 60 11.00 -19.31 -25.84
N VAL A 61 11.13 -20.30 -26.72
CA VAL A 61 11.54 -20.08 -28.11
C VAL A 61 10.46 -20.56 -29.06
N GLU A 62 10.56 -20.16 -30.32
CA GLU A 62 9.80 -20.75 -31.40
C GLU A 62 10.76 -21.42 -32.38
N VAL A 63 10.33 -22.58 -32.90
CA VAL A 63 11.10 -23.39 -33.84
C VAL A 63 10.26 -23.58 -35.10
N ASP A 64 10.85 -23.29 -36.26
CA ASP A 64 10.31 -23.67 -37.57
C ASP A 64 11.18 -24.79 -38.14
N LEU A 65 10.54 -25.93 -38.39
CA LEU A 65 11.18 -27.16 -38.87
C LEU A 65 11.21 -27.24 -40.41
N GLY A 66 10.74 -26.20 -41.12
CA GLY A 66 10.64 -26.20 -42.59
C GLY A 66 9.55 -27.13 -43.14
N SER A 67 8.74 -27.74 -42.27
CA SER A 67 7.69 -28.72 -42.62
C SER A 67 6.38 -28.09 -43.11
N GLY A 68 6.31 -26.76 -43.23
CA GLY A 68 5.09 -26.03 -43.57
C GLY A 68 4.09 -25.87 -42.42
N LYS A 69 4.36 -26.43 -41.23
CA LYS A 69 3.55 -26.22 -40.01
C LYS A 69 3.73 -24.84 -39.37
N GLY A 70 4.71 -24.06 -39.85
CA GLY A 70 5.08 -22.77 -39.29
C GLY A 70 5.79 -22.87 -37.95
N TRP A 71 5.82 -21.75 -37.22
CA TRP A 71 6.51 -21.61 -35.95
C TRP A 71 5.80 -22.35 -34.82
N GLN A 72 6.52 -23.22 -34.12
CA GLN A 72 6.00 -24.00 -32.99
C GLN A 72 6.69 -23.58 -31.68
N PRO A 73 5.95 -23.36 -30.57
CA PRO A 73 6.57 -23.06 -29.28
C PRO A 73 7.39 -24.24 -28.78
N LEU A 74 8.57 -23.95 -28.24
CA LEU A 74 9.37 -24.91 -27.49
C LEU A 74 9.78 -24.28 -26.16
N TYR A 75 9.17 -24.76 -25.07
CA TYR A 75 9.40 -24.23 -23.72
C TYR A 75 10.67 -24.78 -23.06
N PRO A 76 11.16 -24.15 -21.97
CA PRO A 76 12.34 -24.61 -21.26
C PRO A 76 12.30 -26.08 -20.87
N LYS A 77 13.41 -26.79 -21.14
CA LYS A 77 13.60 -28.23 -20.87
C LYS A 77 12.62 -29.13 -21.62
N SER A 78 12.09 -28.67 -22.74
CA SER A 78 11.25 -29.46 -23.64
C SER A 78 11.98 -29.72 -24.95
N SER A 79 11.62 -30.82 -25.61
CA SER A 79 12.21 -31.21 -26.88
C SER A 79 11.15 -31.44 -27.94
N ILE A 80 11.51 -31.17 -29.20
CA ILE A 80 10.69 -31.51 -30.35
C ILE A 80 11.47 -32.44 -31.27
N GLN A 81 10.77 -33.44 -31.81
CA GLN A 81 11.32 -34.44 -32.72
C GLN A 81 10.75 -34.24 -34.12
N SER A 82 11.59 -34.38 -35.15
CA SER A 82 11.15 -34.27 -36.53
C SER A 82 11.95 -35.16 -37.48
N ALA A 83 11.26 -35.78 -38.45
CA ALA A 83 11.87 -36.58 -39.52
C ALA A 83 12.42 -35.69 -40.63
N VAL A 84 13.33 -34.78 -40.24
CA VAL A 84 13.76 -33.64 -41.04
C VAL A 84 15.27 -33.78 -41.31
N ALA A 85 15.63 -34.78 -42.12
CA ALA A 85 16.99 -34.89 -42.61
C ALA A 85 17.21 -33.85 -43.72
N GLY A 86 18.10 -32.88 -43.49
CA GLY A 86 18.54 -31.93 -44.51
C GLY A 86 17.64 -30.70 -44.74
N LEU A 87 16.69 -30.39 -43.84
CA LEU A 87 16.04 -29.07 -43.86
C LEU A 87 16.73 -28.09 -42.92
N GLU A 88 16.61 -26.82 -43.28
CA GLU A 88 17.01 -25.69 -42.47
C GLU A 88 16.01 -25.53 -41.31
N VAL A 89 16.51 -25.68 -40.09
CA VAL A 89 15.73 -25.43 -38.87
C VAL A 89 15.98 -24.00 -38.44
N SER A 90 14.92 -23.21 -38.30
CA SER A 90 15.01 -21.83 -37.80
C SER A 90 14.50 -21.73 -36.37
N VAL A 91 15.16 -20.92 -35.56
CA VAL A 91 14.78 -20.65 -34.16
C VAL A 91 14.71 -19.15 -33.91
N ARG A 92 13.80 -18.72 -33.04
CA ARG A 92 13.74 -17.33 -32.58
C ARG A 92 13.24 -17.24 -31.14
N LEU A 93 13.60 -16.16 -30.44
CA LEU A 93 12.98 -15.86 -29.16
C LEU A 93 11.51 -15.50 -29.36
N ARG A 94 10.65 -16.04 -28.49
CA ARG A 94 9.21 -15.80 -28.56
C ARG A 94 8.81 -14.38 -28.15
N ASP A 95 9.58 -13.78 -27.25
CA ASP A 95 9.38 -12.41 -26.76
C ASP A 95 10.09 -11.34 -27.62
N ASP A 96 11.14 -11.72 -28.37
CA ASP A 96 11.86 -10.81 -29.28
C ASP A 96 12.25 -11.54 -30.57
N ALA A 97 11.35 -11.53 -31.55
CA ALA A 97 11.55 -12.21 -32.82
C ALA A 97 12.77 -11.71 -33.63
N LYS A 98 13.40 -10.60 -33.23
CA LYS A 98 14.65 -10.10 -33.83
C LYS A 98 15.86 -10.95 -33.44
N VAL A 99 15.79 -11.65 -32.31
CA VAL A 99 16.80 -12.63 -31.90
C VAL A 99 16.43 -13.96 -32.54
N CYS A 100 17.03 -14.26 -33.68
CA CYS A 100 16.78 -15.46 -34.46
C CYS A 100 18.07 -16.04 -35.05
N SER A 101 18.04 -17.32 -35.38
CA SER A 101 19.13 -18.04 -36.03
C SER A 101 18.60 -19.27 -36.76
N PHE A 102 19.45 -19.94 -37.52
CA PHE A 102 19.11 -21.15 -38.24
C PHE A 102 20.28 -22.14 -38.23
N CYS A 103 19.97 -23.42 -38.43
CA CYS A 103 20.95 -24.50 -38.49
C CYS A 103 20.49 -25.57 -39.47
N ASN A 104 21.43 -26.17 -40.21
CA ASN A 104 21.15 -27.31 -41.06
C ASN A 104 21.18 -28.59 -40.21
N ALA A 105 20.00 -29.18 -39.99
CA ALA A 105 19.89 -30.40 -39.20
C ALA A 105 20.37 -31.61 -40.02
N THR A 106 21.41 -32.28 -39.53
CA THR A 106 21.76 -33.62 -40.03
C THR A 106 20.83 -34.65 -39.40
N SER A 107 20.58 -35.72 -40.13
CA SER A 107 19.82 -36.85 -39.60
C SER A 107 20.44 -37.37 -38.28
N GLY A 108 19.58 -37.80 -37.35
CA GLY A 108 20.00 -38.31 -36.03
C GLY A 108 20.63 -37.26 -35.11
N ALA A 109 20.65 -35.97 -35.48
CA ALA A 109 21.24 -34.93 -34.65
C ALA A 109 20.42 -34.67 -33.38
N HIS A 110 21.13 -34.47 -32.27
CA HIS A 110 20.60 -33.93 -31.02
C HIS A 110 21.05 -32.47 -30.90
N LEU A 111 20.22 -31.54 -31.38
CA LEU A 111 20.53 -30.12 -31.38
C LEU A 111 20.09 -29.48 -30.07
N ARG A 112 21.03 -28.88 -29.34
CA ARG A 112 20.75 -28.01 -28.19
C ARG A 112 20.64 -26.57 -28.66
N LEU A 113 19.69 -25.80 -28.15
CA LEU A 113 19.53 -24.40 -28.57
C LEU A 113 20.72 -23.52 -28.18
N SER A 114 21.37 -23.81 -27.06
CA SER A 114 22.57 -23.10 -26.61
C SER A 114 23.77 -23.26 -27.55
N ASP A 115 23.96 -24.46 -28.12
CA ASP A 115 25.16 -24.84 -28.86
C ASP A 115 24.94 -24.89 -30.39
N GLY A 116 23.73 -25.24 -30.83
CA GLY A 116 23.44 -25.66 -32.20
C GLY A 116 23.11 -24.54 -33.18
N PHE A 117 22.92 -23.30 -32.72
CA PHE A 117 22.34 -22.20 -33.50
C PHE A 117 23.21 -20.93 -33.49
N GLY A 118 24.53 -21.08 -33.55
CA GLY A 118 25.48 -19.95 -33.58
C GLY A 118 25.38 -19.07 -32.33
N ASP A 119 25.27 -17.76 -32.50
CA ASP A 119 25.19 -16.80 -31.38
C ASP A 119 23.83 -16.77 -30.67
N PHE A 120 22.82 -17.51 -31.16
CA PHE A 120 21.46 -17.51 -30.60
C PHE A 120 21.43 -17.85 -29.12
N GLY A 121 22.15 -18.90 -28.69
CA GLY A 121 22.21 -19.31 -27.29
C GLY A 121 22.70 -18.17 -26.39
N ALA A 122 23.80 -17.53 -26.78
CA ALA A 122 24.38 -16.41 -26.04
C ALA A 122 23.45 -15.18 -26.02
N GLU A 123 22.77 -14.87 -27.12
CA GLU A 123 21.78 -13.79 -27.19
C GLU A 123 20.55 -14.06 -26.33
N ALA A 124 20.02 -15.29 -26.37
CA ALA A 124 18.92 -15.74 -25.55
C ALA A 124 19.25 -15.69 -24.05
N GLU A 125 20.44 -16.12 -23.65
CA GLU A 125 20.91 -15.99 -22.26
C GLU A 125 21.10 -14.53 -21.84
N ARG A 126 21.61 -13.66 -22.73
CA ARG A 126 21.70 -12.22 -22.45
C ARG A 126 20.29 -11.61 -22.29
N PHE A 127 19.32 -12.06 -23.07
CA PHE A 127 17.93 -11.66 -22.93
C PHE A 127 17.37 -12.11 -21.57
N SER A 128 17.49 -13.40 -21.22
CA SER A 128 17.01 -13.94 -19.92
C SER A 128 17.60 -13.18 -18.73
N ARG A 129 18.92 -12.95 -18.74
CA ARG A 129 19.60 -12.22 -17.65
C ARG A 129 19.13 -10.78 -17.51
N ARG A 130 18.81 -10.09 -18.62
CA ARG A 130 18.25 -8.73 -18.55
C ARG A 130 16.85 -8.71 -17.95
N GLU A 131 16.00 -9.66 -18.35
CA GLU A 131 14.65 -9.80 -17.78
C GLU A 131 14.71 -10.15 -16.29
N GLU A 132 15.53 -11.12 -15.89
CA GLU A 132 15.73 -11.50 -14.49
C GLU A 132 16.29 -10.35 -13.65
N ALA A 133 17.26 -9.60 -14.17
CA ALA A 133 17.79 -8.43 -13.48
C ALA A 133 16.72 -7.32 -13.31
N ALA A 134 15.91 -7.09 -14.35
CA ALA A 134 14.83 -6.11 -14.31
C ALA A 134 13.72 -6.52 -13.34
N ALA A 135 13.34 -7.80 -13.31
CA ALA A 135 12.36 -8.34 -12.38
C ALA A 135 12.87 -8.34 -10.92
N ALA A 136 14.13 -8.69 -10.70
CA ALA A 136 14.76 -8.63 -9.37
C ALA A 136 14.79 -7.19 -8.83
N GLU A 137 15.13 -6.22 -9.67
CA GLU A 137 15.12 -4.81 -9.31
C GLU A 137 13.70 -4.31 -9.01
N GLU A 138 12.72 -4.62 -9.86
CA GLU A 138 11.32 -4.26 -9.61
C GLU A 138 10.78 -4.92 -8.33
N SER A 139 11.15 -6.17 -8.06
CA SER A 139 10.81 -6.87 -6.82
C SER A 139 11.41 -6.18 -5.59
N ARG A 140 12.67 -5.73 -5.68
CA ARG A 140 13.33 -4.92 -4.63
C ARG A 140 12.56 -3.62 -4.40
N LEU A 141 12.22 -2.88 -5.46
CA LEU A 141 11.46 -1.63 -5.36
C LEU A 141 10.06 -1.84 -4.77
N ARG A 142 9.36 -2.92 -5.14
CA ARG A 142 8.05 -3.28 -4.54
C ARG A 142 8.16 -3.58 -3.06
N LYS A 143 9.21 -4.30 -2.66
CA LYS A 143 9.48 -4.59 -1.25
C LYS A 143 9.74 -3.29 -0.48
N GLU A 144 10.57 -2.40 -1.02
CA GLU A 144 10.85 -1.09 -0.42
C GLU A 144 9.59 -0.21 -0.32
N ARG A 145 8.72 -0.21 -1.33
CA ARG A 145 7.42 0.48 -1.27
C ARG A 145 6.55 -0.06 -0.15
N LYS A 146 6.42 -1.39 -0.07
CA LYS A 146 5.63 -2.04 0.96
C LYS A 146 6.19 -1.72 2.35
N GLU A 147 7.49 -1.84 2.54
CA GLU A 147 8.16 -1.51 3.80
C GLU A 147 8.02 -0.02 4.14
N GLY A 148 8.09 0.89 3.17
CA GLY A 148 7.86 2.31 3.36
C GLY A 148 6.42 2.63 3.80
N ILE A 149 5.44 1.97 3.18
CA ILE A 149 4.02 2.07 3.57
C ILE A 149 3.82 1.51 4.98
N ASP A 150 4.36 0.32 5.27
CA ASP A 150 4.25 -0.35 6.57
C ASP A 150 4.96 0.44 7.70
N ALA A 151 6.12 1.03 7.41
CA ALA A 151 6.86 1.87 8.35
C ALA A 151 6.14 3.19 8.65
N HIS A 152 5.59 3.84 7.62
CA HIS A 152 4.78 5.04 7.81
C HIS A 152 3.51 4.70 8.61
N TYR A 153 2.84 3.60 8.27
CA TYR A 153 1.69 3.09 9.00
C TYR A 153 2.03 2.87 10.49
N SER A 154 3.09 2.14 10.79
CA SER A 154 3.55 1.89 12.16
C SER A 154 3.81 3.20 12.92
N THR A 155 4.45 4.17 12.28
CA THR A 155 4.72 5.50 12.87
C THR A 155 3.43 6.24 13.24
N GLU A 156 2.42 6.25 12.38
CA GLU A 156 1.14 6.90 12.64
C GLU A 156 0.31 6.17 13.71
N VAL A 157 0.33 4.84 13.72
CA VAL A 157 -0.27 4.04 14.80
C VAL A 157 0.38 4.39 16.14
N ASN A 158 1.70 4.47 16.20
CA ASN A 158 2.44 4.85 17.40
C ASN A 158 2.14 6.28 17.84
N ARG A 159 2.04 7.23 16.91
CA ARG A 159 1.62 8.62 17.23
C ARG A 159 0.20 8.66 17.79
N ALA A 160 -0.73 7.91 17.21
CA ALA A 160 -2.11 7.82 17.71
C ALA A 160 -2.16 7.18 19.10
N ALA A 161 -1.37 6.14 19.36
CA ALA A 161 -1.24 5.52 20.68
C ALA A 161 -0.68 6.51 21.71
N LEU A 162 0.37 7.26 21.37
CA LEU A 162 0.97 8.26 22.27
C LEU A 162 -0.01 9.39 22.62
N ARG A 163 -0.82 9.87 21.66
CA ARG A 163 -1.86 10.88 21.92
C ARG A 163 -2.89 10.38 22.93
N LYS A 164 -3.27 9.10 22.88
CA LYS A 164 -4.18 8.48 23.86
C LYS A 164 -3.53 8.33 25.21
N GLN A 165 -2.28 7.87 25.26
CA GLN A 165 -1.53 7.76 26.51
C GLN A 165 -1.46 9.14 27.19
N LYS A 166 -1.13 10.20 26.45
CA LYS A 166 -1.17 11.58 26.95
C LYS A 166 -2.55 11.97 27.50
N LEU A 167 -3.63 11.66 26.78
CA LEU A 167 -5.00 11.95 27.24
C LEU A 167 -5.36 11.21 28.55
N VAL A 168 -4.96 9.94 28.66
CA VAL A 168 -5.15 9.12 29.87
C VAL A 168 -4.35 9.70 31.03
N PHE A 169 -3.07 10.04 30.82
CA PHE A 169 -2.24 10.68 31.84
C PHE A 169 -2.81 12.02 32.31
N VAL A 170 -3.28 12.87 31.40
CA VAL A 170 -3.94 14.14 31.76
C VAL A 170 -5.20 13.87 32.57
N SER A 171 -6.02 12.88 32.18
CA SER A 171 -7.24 12.53 32.89
C SER A 171 -6.96 12.00 34.31
N ILE A 172 -5.95 11.13 34.45
CA ILE A 172 -5.50 10.63 35.77
C ILE A 172 -4.96 11.78 36.61
N SER A 173 -4.15 12.67 36.03
CA SER A 173 -3.59 13.83 36.74
C SER A 173 -4.69 14.76 37.26
N ILE A 174 -5.72 15.03 36.46
CA ILE A 174 -6.87 15.82 36.89
C ILE A 174 -7.60 15.11 38.03
N PHE A 175 -7.92 13.83 37.87
CA PHE A 175 -8.63 13.04 38.88
C PHE A 175 -7.89 13.00 40.23
N MET A 176 -6.56 12.79 40.21
CA MET A 176 -5.73 12.80 41.40
C MET A 176 -5.69 14.19 42.06
N SER A 177 -5.63 15.26 41.26
CA SER A 177 -5.68 16.64 41.78
C SER A 177 -6.99 16.95 42.49
N VAL A 178 -8.10 16.42 41.97
CA VAL A 178 -9.42 16.54 42.60
C VAL A 178 -9.49 15.80 43.94
N ILE A 179 -9.04 14.53 43.97
CA ILE A 179 -9.03 13.74 45.21
C ILE A 179 -8.17 14.42 46.28
N LEU A 180 -7.01 14.93 45.88
CA LEU A 180 -6.14 15.65 46.82
C LEU A 180 -6.81 16.89 47.37
N GLY A 181 -7.44 17.70 46.50
CA GLY A 181 -8.22 18.87 46.91
C GLY A 181 -9.35 18.51 47.89
N ALA A 182 -10.01 17.36 47.68
CA ALA A 182 -11.00 16.80 48.58
C ALA A 182 -10.46 16.47 49.97
N MET A 183 -9.37 15.72 50.02
CA MET A 183 -8.75 15.32 51.28
C MET A 183 -8.28 16.55 52.07
N VAL A 184 -7.69 17.53 51.39
CA VAL A 184 -7.24 18.79 51.99
C VAL A 184 -8.41 19.57 52.57
N TYR A 185 -9.47 19.75 51.78
CA TYR A 185 -10.68 20.45 52.23
C TYR A 185 -11.33 19.78 53.44
N SER A 186 -11.54 18.46 53.39
CA SER A 186 -12.12 17.70 54.50
C SER A 186 -11.26 17.76 55.75
N THR A 187 -9.93 17.75 55.60
CA THR A 187 -9.00 17.90 56.73
C THR A 187 -9.17 19.27 57.38
N VAL A 188 -9.15 20.36 56.60
CA VAL A 188 -9.32 21.73 57.11
C VAL A 188 -10.68 21.93 57.77
N ALA A 189 -11.76 21.42 57.15
CA ALA A 189 -13.12 21.56 57.66
C ALA A 189 -13.38 20.79 58.98
N SER A 190 -12.52 19.83 59.34
CA SER A 190 -12.67 19.03 60.56
C SER A 190 -12.06 19.70 61.81
N PHE A 191 -11.33 20.82 61.65
CA PHE A 191 -10.75 21.53 62.79
C PHE A 191 -11.66 22.66 63.29
N ASP A 192 -11.84 22.71 64.61
CA ASP A 192 -12.54 23.79 65.30
C ASP A 192 -11.78 25.13 65.19
N GLU A 193 -12.47 26.24 65.40
CA GLU A 193 -11.99 27.60 65.11
C GLU A 193 -10.68 27.95 65.84
N GLN A 194 -10.45 27.39 67.03
CA GLN A 194 -9.20 27.55 67.79
C GLN A 194 -8.00 26.77 67.22
N ASN A 195 -8.24 25.74 66.40
CA ASN A 195 -7.21 24.86 65.86
C ASN A 195 -7.00 24.98 64.34
N GLN A 196 -7.63 25.96 63.67
CA GLN A 196 -7.51 26.14 62.22
C GLN A 196 -6.06 26.32 61.76
N LEU A 197 -5.20 26.95 62.55
CA LEU A 197 -3.77 27.12 62.19
C LEU A 197 -3.03 25.78 62.12
N GLN A 198 -3.37 24.82 63.01
CA GLN A 198 -2.81 23.46 62.98
C GLN A 198 -3.39 22.66 61.80
N GLY A 199 -4.68 22.85 61.50
CA GLY A 199 -5.32 22.25 60.32
C GLY A 199 -4.70 22.70 58.99
N VAL A 200 -4.37 23.99 58.86
CA VAL A 200 -3.65 24.51 57.68
C VAL A 200 -2.25 23.93 57.56
N GLY A 201 -1.52 23.77 58.67
CA GLY A 201 -0.21 23.13 58.68
C GLY A 201 -0.25 21.67 58.24
N LEU A 202 -1.22 20.90 58.75
CA LEU A 202 -1.41 19.50 58.35
C LEU A 202 -1.84 19.37 56.88
N ALA A 203 -2.74 20.23 56.43
CA ALA A 203 -3.17 20.31 55.04
C ALA A 203 -1.99 20.61 54.10
N ALA A 204 -1.12 21.57 54.44
CA ALA A 204 0.07 21.88 53.66
C ALA A 204 1.07 20.71 53.62
N ALA A 205 1.25 20.00 54.73
CA ALA A 205 2.11 18.81 54.78
C ALA A 205 1.56 17.66 53.93
N LEU A 206 0.25 17.42 53.97
CA LEU A 206 -0.42 16.41 53.13
C LEU A 206 -0.34 16.78 51.64
N LEU A 207 -0.49 18.07 51.31
CA LEU A 207 -0.31 18.55 49.94
C LEU A 207 1.12 18.31 49.45
N ALA A 208 2.12 18.61 50.28
CA ALA A 208 3.53 18.42 49.94
C ALA A 208 3.87 16.94 49.72
N LEU A 209 3.41 16.06 50.61
CA LEU A 209 3.60 14.61 50.50
C LEU A 209 2.91 14.06 49.26
N SER A 210 1.70 14.53 48.96
CA SER A 210 0.99 14.12 47.75
C SER A 210 1.68 14.63 46.49
N CYS A 211 2.17 15.87 46.45
CA CYS A 211 2.93 16.39 45.31
C CYS A 211 4.20 15.55 45.08
N CYS A 212 4.90 15.15 46.15
CA CYS A 212 6.07 14.28 46.05
C CYS A 212 5.70 12.87 45.57
N ALA A 213 4.60 12.29 46.07
CA ALA A 213 4.13 10.97 45.64
C ALA A 213 3.65 10.97 44.18
N CYS A 214 2.94 12.02 43.75
CA CYS A 214 2.54 12.21 42.36
C CYS A 214 3.76 12.40 41.46
N GLY A 215 4.74 13.22 41.85
CA GLY A 215 6.01 13.38 41.14
C GLY A 215 6.76 12.05 41.00
N GLY A 216 6.82 11.26 42.06
CA GLY A 216 7.42 9.92 42.05
C GLY A 216 6.69 8.92 41.16
N LEU A 217 5.36 8.91 41.17
CA LEU A 217 4.56 8.03 40.31
C LEU A 217 4.62 8.44 38.84
N VAL A 218 4.65 9.75 38.54
CA VAL A 218 4.86 10.25 37.17
C VAL A 218 6.28 9.93 36.70
N GLY A 219 7.29 10.11 37.55
CA GLY A 219 8.68 9.75 37.25
C GLY A 219 8.86 8.25 37.02
N LEU A 220 8.24 7.41 37.85
CA LEU A 220 8.27 5.95 37.70
C LEU A 220 7.50 5.50 36.45
N GLY A 221 6.34 6.09 36.19
CA GLY A 221 5.57 5.82 34.97
C GLY A 221 6.30 6.25 33.70
N ALA A 222 7.00 7.38 33.74
CA ALA A 222 7.89 7.83 32.67
C ALA A 222 9.07 6.87 32.51
N ALA A 223 9.75 6.48 33.58
CA ALA A 223 10.89 5.55 33.52
C ALA A 223 10.49 4.16 32.97
N LEU A 224 9.36 3.60 33.43
CA LEU A 224 8.85 2.31 32.96
C LEU A 224 8.30 2.38 31.53
N GLY A 225 7.66 3.49 31.18
CA GLY A 225 7.15 3.74 29.83
C GLY A 225 8.27 3.98 28.83
N VAL A 226 9.28 4.78 29.19
CA VAL A 226 10.47 5.04 28.37
C VAL A 226 11.29 3.76 28.23
N GLY A 227 11.53 2.99 29.28
CA GLY A 227 12.33 1.76 29.21
C GLY A 227 11.76 0.70 28.25
N ARG A 228 10.43 0.47 28.27
CA ARG A 228 9.79 -0.42 27.29
C ARG A 228 9.77 0.17 25.89
N TYR A 229 9.56 1.48 25.77
CA TYR A 229 9.56 2.16 24.49
C TYR A 229 10.94 2.14 23.83
N THR A 230 12.02 2.37 24.59
CA THR A 230 13.39 2.29 24.08
C THR A 230 13.73 0.87 23.63
N GLU A 231 13.30 -0.16 24.37
CA GLU A 231 13.56 -1.55 24.00
C GLU A 231 12.82 -1.96 22.70
N GLU A 232 11.53 -1.59 22.56
CA GLU A 232 10.76 -1.87 21.33
C GLU A 232 11.26 -1.04 20.13
N LEU A 233 11.62 0.24 20.35
CA LEU A 233 12.16 1.09 19.30
C LEU A 233 13.54 0.60 18.86
N GLN A 234 14.42 0.22 19.79
CA GLN A 234 15.76 -0.26 19.50
C GLN A 234 15.71 -1.61 18.75
N ASN A 235 14.80 -2.52 19.12
CA ASN A 235 14.56 -3.75 18.38
C ASN A 235 13.99 -3.48 16.96
N GLY A 236 13.11 -2.48 16.82
CA GLY A 236 12.56 -2.08 15.51
C GLY A 236 13.59 -1.39 14.60
N VAL A 237 14.43 -0.52 15.16
CA VAL A 237 15.49 0.18 14.41
C VAL A 237 16.61 -0.77 14.00
N GLN A 238 17.06 -1.67 14.90
CA GLN A 238 18.07 -2.69 14.56
C GLN A 238 17.59 -3.67 13.48
N ALA A 239 16.29 -3.96 13.42
CA ALA A 239 15.71 -4.77 12.35
C ALA A 239 15.60 -4.02 11.01
N ALA A 240 15.49 -2.68 11.05
CA ALA A 240 15.20 -1.87 9.86
C ALA A 240 16.45 -1.33 9.14
N ARG A 241 17.58 -1.08 9.83
CA ARG A 241 18.85 -0.65 9.19
C ARG A 241 20.04 -0.66 10.17
N PRO A 242 21.17 -1.32 9.86
CA PRO A 242 22.36 -1.29 10.72
C PRO A 242 23.23 -0.01 10.62
N GLU A 243 22.90 0.96 9.76
CA GLU A 243 23.76 2.13 9.46
C GLU A 243 23.47 3.42 10.27
N LEU A 244 22.52 3.43 11.20
CA LEU A 244 22.23 4.63 12.03
C LEU A 244 22.81 4.49 13.45
N GLN A 245 24.10 4.81 13.60
CA GLN A 245 24.78 4.87 14.91
C GLN A 245 24.56 6.18 15.69
N ASP A 246 24.10 7.26 15.05
CA ASP A 246 23.97 8.58 15.70
C ASP A 246 22.65 8.83 16.45
N TYR A 247 21.68 7.90 16.38
CA TYR A 247 20.36 8.09 17.00
C TYR A 247 20.31 7.75 18.50
N ASP A 248 21.22 6.88 18.97
CA ASP A 248 21.26 6.43 20.37
C ASP A 248 21.57 7.58 21.34
N ALA A 249 22.40 8.55 20.93
CA ALA A 249 22.76 9.72 21.74
C ALA A 249 21.59 10.68 22.01
N ALA A 250 20.63 10.79 21.08
CA ALA A 250 19.47 11.67 21.24
C ALA A 250 18.41 11.09 22.20
N VAL A 251 18.31 9.76 22.27
CA VAL A 251 17.38 9.06 23.16
C VAL A 251 17.89 9.08 24.61
N GLU A 252 19.20 8.89 24.83
CA GLU A 252 19.81 9.05 26.16
C GLU A 252 19.65 10.48 26.69
N ALA A 253 19.89 11.51 25.86
CA ALA A 253 19.73 12.90 26.26
C ALA A 253 18.28 13.29 26.63
N GLY A 254 17.29 12.65 25.99
CA GLY A 254 15.86 12.88 26.30
C GLY A 254 15.41 12.29 27.64
N GLY A 255 15.97 11.14 28.03
CA GLY A 255 15.66 10.47 29.30
C GLY A 255 16.16 11.26 30.52
N ASP A 256 17.38 11.80 30.43
CA ASP A 256 18.00 12.59 31.51
C ASP A 256 17.28 13.91 31.77
N CYS A 257 16.70 14.52 30.73
CA CYS A 257 16.00 15.80 30.84
C CYS A 257 14.65 15.68 31.56
N VAL A 258 13.94 14.55 31.43
CA VAL A 258 12.65 14.32 32.11
C VAL A 258 12.84 14.05 33.61
N LEU A 259 13.90 13.34 33.98
CA LEU A 259 14.23 13.03 35.38
C LEU A 259 14.71 14.27 36.16
N THR A 260 15.49 15.15 35.53
CA THR A 260 15.97 16.40 36.17
C THR A 260 14.85 17.42 36.41
N PHE A 261 13.90 17.56 35.48
CA PHE A 261 12.78 18.49 35.66
C PHE A 261 11.80 18.02 36.75
N GLY A 262 11.50 16.73 36.86
CA GLY A 262 10.59 16.21 37.90
C GLY A 262 11.11 16.39 39.33
N GLY A 263 12.42 16.23 39.54
CA GLY A 263 13.06 16.41 40.84
C GLY A 263 13.04 17.85 41.35
N CYS A 264 13.24 18.83 40.46
CA CYS A 264 13.34 20.24 40.85
C CYS A 264 12.02 20.81 41.42
N TRP A 265 10.87 20.43 40.84
CA TRP A 265 9.57 20.93 41.28
C TRP A 265 9.15 20.39 42.66
N CYS A 266 9.52 19.15 42.98
CA CYS A 266 9.29 18.60 44.32
C CYS A 266 10.11 19.35 45.38
N CYS A 267 11.37 19.68 45.08
CA CYS A 267 12.22 20.44 46.00
C CYS A 267 11.67 21.85 46.26
N VAL A 268 11.20 22.57 45.24
CA VAL A 268 10.65 23.92 45.42
C VAL A 268 9.35 23.90 46.24
N ALA A 269 8.48 22.92 46.01
CA ALA A 269 7.27 22.74 46.81
C ALA A 269 7.59 22.41 48.28
N LEU A 270 8.55 21.52 48.52
CA LEU A 270 9.00 21.15 49.87
C LEU A 270 9.63 22.34 50.60
N ILE A 271 10.48 23.13 49.93
CA ILE A 271 11.10 24.34 50.50
C ILE A 271 10.03 25.37 50.86
N SER A 272 9.02 25.55 50.00
CA SER A 272 7.93 26.50 50.25
C SER A 272 7.08 26.10 51.45
N VAL A 273 6.74 24.81 51.57
CA VAL A 273 5.98 24.28 52.70
C VAL A 273 6.80 24.32 53.99
N ALA A 274 8.08 23.96 53.94
CA ALA A 274 8.99 24.08 55.08
C ALA A 274 9.11 25.54 55.55
N GLY A 275 9.16 26.51 54.63
CA GLY A 275 9.17 27.93 54.95
C GLY A 275 7.90 28.39 55.67
N VAL A 276 6.72 27.96 55.21
CA VAL A 276 5.44 28.29 55.86
C VAL A 276 5.34 27.64 57.24
N VAL A 277 5.73 26.36 57.39
CA VAL A 277 5.72 25.67 58.67
C VAL A 277 6.69 26.31 59.66
N ALA A 278 7.92 26.64 59.23
CA ALA A 278 8.90 27.31 60.08
C ALA A 278 8.41 28.68 60.56
N MET A 279 7.77 29.46 59.68
CA MET A 279 7.19 30.76 60.06
C MET A 279 6.00 30.63 61.02
N THR A 280 5.22 29.56 60.90
CA THR A 280 4.06 29.29 61.76
C THR A 280 4.51 28.82 63.16
N VAL A 281 5.53 27.95 63.21
CA VAL A 281 6.08 27.41 64.48
C VAL A 281 6.90 28.45 65.24
N ALA A 282 7.57 29.37 64.54
CA ALA A 282 8.36 30.44 65.17
C ALA A 282 7.51 31.50 65.90
N GLY A 283 6.17 31.43 65.83
CA GLY A 283 5.29 32.29 66.63
C GLY A 283 5.47 33.78 66.35
N LEU A 284 5.86 34.15 65.13
CA LEU A 284 6.07 35.54 64.71
C LEU A 284 4.73 36.27 64.53
N LYS A 285 4.06 36.54 65.65
CA LYS A 285 2.95 37.51 65.70
C LYS A 285 3.54 38.91 65.59
N GLY A 286 3.52 39.50 64.39
CA GLY A 286 3.62 40.97 64.27
C GLY A 286 4.39 41.58 63.10
N GLN A 287 4.85 40.85 62.07
CA GLN A 287 5.51 41.48 60.91
C GLN A 287 4.95 40.98 59.57
N GLY A 288 3.80 41.52 59.17
CA GLY A 288 3.15 41.21 57.88
C GLY A 288 3.89 41.72 56.64
N SER A 289 4.86 42.63 56.77
CA SER A 289 5.59 43.19 55.63
C SER A 289 6.68 42.28 55.08
N ALA A 290 7.36 41.49 55.93
CA ALA A 290 8.43 40.58 55.51
C ALA A 290 7.91 39.33 54.77
N VAL A 291 6.72 38.86 55.13
CA VAL A 291 6.06 37.70 54.49
C VAL A 291 5.65 38.03 53.05
N GLY A 292 5.20 39.27 52.80
CA GLY A 292 4.83 39.73 51.45
C GLY A 292 6.01 39.81 50.48
N THR A 293 7.23 40.11 50.96
CA THR A 293 8.43 40.21 50.11
C THR A 293 8.99 38.83 49.74
N LEU A 294 8.94 37.87 50.67
CA LEU A 294 9.38 36.49 50.44
C LEU A 294 8.41 35.72 49.51
N TRP A 295 7.10 35.89 49.70
CA TRP A 295 6.11 35.35 48.76
C TRP A 295 6.14 36.07 47.41
N GLY A 296 6.34 37.39 47.39
CA GLY A 296 6.53 38.15 46.16
C GLY A 296 7.73 37.65 45.34
N GLY A 297 8.86 37.32 45.97
CA GLY A 297 10.04 36.77 45.31
C GLY A 297 9.85 35.35 44.75
N VAL A 298 9.15 34.47 45.49
CA VAL A 298 8.86 33.10 45.03
C VAL A 298 7.80 33.10 43.93
N SER A 299 6.78 33.96 44.01
CA SER A 299 5.77 34.12 42.96
C SER A 299 6.32 34.77 41.68
N LEU A 300 7.27 35.70 41.78
CA LEU A 300 7.95 36.27 40.60
C LEU A 300 8.87 35.25 39.89
N LEU A 301 9.46 34.30 40.63
CA LEU A 301 10.21 33.19 40.03
C LEU A 301 9.29 32.14 39.37
N MET A 302 8.04 32.03 39.81
CA MET A 302 7.04 31.09 39.28
C MET A 302 6.22 31.64 38.09
N CYS A 303 6.20 32.97 37.89
CA CYS A 303 5.33 33.65 36.92
C CYS A 303 6.10 34.37 35.80
N SER A 304 7.15 33.80 35.23
CA SER A 304 7.78 34.33 34.00
C SER A 304 6.99 34.02 32.71
N GLY A 305 5.66 33.91 32.79
CA GLY A 305 4.81 33.69 31.61
C GLY A 305 3.33 33.80 31.91
N GLY A 306 2.76 35.01 31.92
CA GLY A 306 1.30 35.16 31.81
C GLY A 306 0.68 36.41 32.43
N VAL A 307 0.41 37.39 31.56
CA VAL A 307 -0.68 38.41 31.54
C VAL A 307 -1.35 38.77 32.87
N VAL A 308 -1.08 39.99 33.35
CA VAL A 308 -1.84 40.66 34.41
C VAL A 308 -3.08 41.34 33.81
N PHE A 309 -4.28 40.90 34.20
CA PHE A 309 -5.51 41.66 33.99
C PHE A 309 -5.80 42.53 35.21
N CYS A 310 -5.80 43.85 35.03
CA CYS A 310 -6.35 44.79 36.01
C CYS A 310 -7.85 44.97 35.74
N ILE A 311 -8.69 44.62 36.72
CA ILE A 311 -10.11 45.00 36.74
C ILE A 311 -10.37 45.75 38.04
N ASP A 312 -10.83 46.99 37.91
CA ASP A 312 -11.19 47.89 38.99
C ASP A 312 -12.70 47.80 39.27
N SER A 313 -13.11 47.32 40.44
CA SER A 313 -14.49 47.46 40.92
C SER A 313 -14.66 47.28 42.44
N LYS A 314 -15.71 47.92 42.98
CA LYS A 314 -15.94 48.31 44.39
C LYS A 314 -16.20 47.15 45.40
N PRO A 315 -15.99 47.38 46.71
CA PRO A 315 -15.67 46.35 47.71
C PRO A 315 -16.85 45.56 48.34
N THR A 316 -18.09 45.67 47.85
CA THR A 316 -19.26 45.08 48.56
C THR A 316 -19.97 43.96 47.83
N HIS A 317 -19.70 43.74 46.54
CA HIS A 317 -20.23 42.60 45.78
C HIS A 317 -19.28 41.39 45.72
N TRP A 318 -17.99 41.58 46.03
CA TRP A 318 -16.97 40.53 45.87
C TRP A 318 -17.21 39.33 46.79
N ARG A 319 -17.72 39.53 48.01
CA ARG A 319 -17.78 38.45 49.01
C ARG A 319 -18.77 37.35 48.61
N LYS A 320 -19.98 37.73 48.16
CA LYS A 320 -20.98 36.74 47.71
C LYS A 320 -20.63 36.13 46.35
N THR A 321 -20.08 36.92 45.42
CA THR A 321 -19.67 36.39 44.12
C THR A 321 -18.44 35.50 44.24
N ALA A 322 -17.45 35.83 45.08
CA ALA A 322 -16.30 34.98 45.38
C ALA A 322 -16.69 33.73 46.17
N GLU A 323 -17.61 33.81 47.13
CA GLU A 323 -18.13 32.61 47.82
C GLU A 323 -18.88 31.69 46.86
N THR A 324 -19.72 32.22 45.97
CA THR A 324 -20.47 31.42 44.99
C THR A 324 -19.55 30.84 43.92
N PHE A 325 -18.53 31.58 43.50
CA PHE A 325 -17.53 31.12 42.52
C PHE A 325 -16.56 30.12 43.14
N LEU A 326 -16.16 30.28 44.41
CA LEU A 326 -15.34 29.32 45.14
C LEU A 326 -16.12 28.03 45.41
N ILE A 327 -17.40 28.11 45.79
CA ILE A 327 -18.27 26.93 45.95
C ILE A 327 -18.47 26.26 44.58
N GLY A 328 -18.82 27.00 43.54
CA GLY A 328 -18.96 26.44 42.18
C GLY A 328 -17.68 25.77 41.67
N PHE A 329 -16.52 26.39 41.87
CA PHE A 329 -15.22 25.92 41.40
C PHE A 329 -14.67 24.76 42.25
N PHE A 330 -14.91 24.75 43.57
CA PHE A 330 -14.50 23.64 44.44
C PHE A 330 -15.40 22.42 44.32
N PHE A 331 -16.72 22.57 44.11
CA PHE A 331 -17.63 21.43 44.07
C PHE A 331 -17.80 20.80 42.69
N PHE A 332 -17.54 21.54 41.60
CA PHE A 332 -17.59 20.98 40.23
C PHE A 332 -16.70 19.74 40.02
N PRO A 333 -15.44 19.70 40.52
CA PRO A 333 -14.63 18.49 40.42
C PRO A 333 -15.11 17.33 41.28
N PHE A 334 -15.94 17.53 42.32
CA PHE A 334 -16.41 16.46 43.20
C PHE A 334 -17.70 15.79 42.71
N PHE A 335 -18.56 16.55 42.03
CA PHE A 335 -19.78 15.98 41.43
C PHE A 335 -19.50 15.21 40.14
N TRP A 336 -18.41 15.54 39.43
CA TRP A 336 -18.05 14.90 38.17
C TRP A 336 -17.67 13.40 38.29
N PRO A 337 -16.87 12.96 39.28
CA PRO A 337 -16.59 11.54 39.55
C PRO A 337 -17.82 10.73 39.96
N ILE A 338 -18.75 11.32 40.73
CA ILE A 338 -19.97 10.64 41.18
C ILE A 338 -20.91 10.38 39.98
N LEU A 339 -20.95 11.30 39.00
CA LEU A 339 -21.63 11.08 37.72
C LEU A 339 -20.97 9.99 36.86
N LEU A 340 -19.67 9.75 37.03
CA LEU A 340 -18.90 8.70 36.35
C LEU A 340 -18.98 7.33 37.04
N LEU A 341 -19.30 7.23 38.33
CA LEU A 341 -19.44 5.92 39.00
C LEU A 341 -20.78 5.21 38.72
N ASN A 342 -21.72 5.87 38.04
CA ASN A 342 -22.96 5.25 37.57
C ASN A 342 -22.67 4.33 36.35
N LYS A 343 -23.57 3.40 35.97
CA LYS A 343 -23.41 2.46 34.82
C LYS A 343 -22.92 3.11 33.51
N ARG A 344 -23.09 4.43 33.37
CA ARG A 344 -22.56 5.24 32.27
C ARG A 344 -21.04 5.43 32.30
N GLY A 345 -20.39 5.58 33.45
CA GLY A 345 -18.95 5.75 33.44
C GLY A 345 -18.16 4.45 33.36
N ALA A 346 -18.72 3.28 33.71
CA ALA A 346 -18.11 1.99 33.32
C ALA A 346 -18.04 1.84 31.78
N ARG A 347 -19.09 2.28 31.06
CA ARG A 347 -19.05 2.40 29.59
C ARG A 347 -18.09 3.48 29.11
N LEU A 348 -17.93 4.57 29.86
CA LEU A 348 -16.97 5.62 29.52
C LEU A 348 -15.52 5.15 29.71
N THR A 349 -15.20 4.40 30.77
CA THR A 349 -13.88 3.80 30.97
C THR A 349 -13.60 2.75 29.91
N GLN A 350 -14.58 1.92 29.53
CA GLN A 350 -14.46 1.00 28.40
C GLN A 350 -14.29 1.74 27.07
N PHE A 351 -14.94 2.89 26.88
CA PHE A 351 -14.78 3.77 25.72
C PHE A 351 -13.43 4.52 25.69
N LEU A 352 -12.86 4.82 26.86
CA LEU A 352 -11.54 5.45 27.00
C LEU A 352 -10.38 4.45 26.89
N LEU A 353 -10.60 3.18 27.27
CA LEU A 353 -9.59 2.12 27.26
C LEU A 353 -9.59 1.29 25.97
N GLN A 354 -10.73 1.13 25.29
CA GLN A 354 -10.72 0.52 23.97
C GLN A 354 -10.22 1.55 22.95
N PRO A 355 -9.19 1.26 22.14
CA PRO A 355 -8.87 2.14 21.04
C PRO A 355 -10.13 2.26 20.17
N PRO A 356 -10.67 3.47 19.94
CA PRO A 356 -11.74 3.60 18.98
C PRO A 356 -11.15 3.15 17.65
N LYS A 357 -11.67 2.05 17.08
CA LYS A 357 -11.32 1.58 15.73
C LYS A 357 -11.19 2.76 14.76
N LYS A 358 -12.16 3.69 14.85
CA LYS A 358 -12.21 4.96 14.13
C LYS A 358 -10.93 5.82 14.16
N SER A 359 -10.16 5.82 15.26
CA SER A 359 -8.91 6.61 15.35
C SER A 359 -7.72 5.93 14.66
N LEU A 360 -7.71 4.59 14.68
CA LEU A 360 -6.75 3.81 13.93
C LEU A 360 -7.08 3.97 12.45
N ASP A 361 -8.33 3.70 12.08
CA ASP A 361 -8.86 3.85 10.72
C ASP A 361 -8.59 5.27 10.17
N ALA A 362 -8.71 6.33 10.97
CA ALA A 362 -8.37 7.70 10.56
C ALA A 362 -6.86 7.93 10.36
N ALA A 363 -6.00 7.30 11.17
CA ALA A 363 -4.55 7.37 10.99
C ALA A 363 -4.08 6.56 9.77
N VAL A 364 -4.69 5.38 9.55
CA VAL A 364 -4.54 4.58 8.33
C VAL A 364 -4.95 5.41 7.12
N HIS A 365 -6.11 6.07 7.20
CA HIS A 365 -6.62 6.93 6.14
C HIS A 365 -5.64 8.06 5.80
N THR A 366 -5.14 8.76 6.83
CA THR A 366 -4.19 9.86 6.66
C THR A 366 -2.89 9.36 6.02
N THR A 367 -2.36 8.22 6.48
CA THR A 367 -1.15 7.59 5.88
C THR A 367 -1.35 7.31 4.40
N HIS A 368 -2.45 6.64 4.08
CA HIS A 368 -2.80 6.23 2.73
C HIS A 368 -3.04 7.42 1.79
N GLU A 369 -3.61 8.50 2.33
CA GLU A 369 -3.77 9.78 1.64
C GLU A 369 -2.44 10.45 1.28
N HIS A 370 -1.41 10.31 2.12
CA HIS A 370 -0.12 10.98 1.86
C HIS A 370 0.83 10.13 1.02
N THR A 371 0.71 8.80 1.06
CA THR A 371 1.60 7.92 0.31
C THR A 371 1.06 7.59 -1.08
N ILE A 372 -0.21 7.18 -1.18
CA ILE A 372 -0.74 6.56 -2.41
C ILE A 372 -1.73 7.48 -3.15
N VAL A 373 -2.53 8.29 -2.45
CA VAL A 373 -3.47 9.20 -3.11
C VAL A 373 -2.71 10.28 -3.89
N PHE A 374 -3.12 10.49 -5.14
CA PHE A 374 -2.62 11.56 -5.98
C PHE A 374 -3.80 12.22 -6.69
N GLU A 375 -4.02 13.51 -6.44
CA GLU A 375 -5.14 14.26 -7.01
C GLU A 375 -4.77 15.09 -8.25
N GLY A 376 -3.53 14.95 -8.72
CA GLY A 376 -2.92 15.81 -9.74
C GLY A 376 -2.25 17.06 -9.14
N ASN A 377 -1.26 17.58 -9.86
CA ASN A 377 -0.63 18.87 -9.61
C ASN A 377 -0.33 19.53 -10.98
N VAL A 378 -1.16 20.49 -11.38
CA VAL A 378 -1.03 21.17 -12.67
C VAL A 378 -0.23 22.47 -12.51
N LEU A 379 0.90 22.56 -13.21
CA LEU A 379 1.82 23.70 -13.17
C LEU A 379 1.61 24.60 -14.40
N PRO A 380 1.62 25.93 -14.22
CA PRO A 380 1.39 26.88 -15.31
C PRO A 380 2.48 26.82 -16.38
N GLY A 381 2.05 26.72 -17.65
CA GLY A 381 2.94 26.80 -18.82
C GLY A 381 3.90 25.61 -19.00
N ARG A 382 3.70 24.50 -18.28
CA ARG A 382 4.50 23.27 -18.45
C ARG A 382 3.72 22.20 -19.19
N GLU A 383 4.43 21.31 -19.89
CA GLU A 383 3.86 20.06 -20.40
C GLU A 383 3.24 19.27 -19.26
N THR A 384 2.00 18.82 -19.44
CA THR A 384 1.18 18.21 -18.40
C THR A 384 0.82 16.78 -18.76
N VAL A 385 1.28 15.83 -17.94
CA VAL A 385 0.93 14.42 -18.08
C VAL A 385 -0.55 14.25 -17.78
N CYS A 386 -1.35 13.99 -18.82
CA CYS A 386 -2.79 13.92 -18.71
C CYS A 386 -3.34 12.50 -18.66
N SER A 387 -2.59 11.51 -19.18
CA SER A 387 -2.97 10.10 -19.12
C SER A 387 -1.75 9.23 -18.92
N TRP A 388 -1.81 8.29 -17.97
CA TRP A 388 -0.70 7.42 -17.60
C TRP A 388 -1.10 5.94 -17.51
N PRO A 389 -0.28 5.01 -18.05
CA PRO A 389 -0.52 3.59 -17.94
C PRO A 389 -0.16 3.05 -16.55
N GLY A 390 -1.18 2.74 -15.75
CA GLY A 390 -1.01 2.18 -14.39
C GLY A 390 -0.28 0.83 -14.30
N LYS A 391 0.09 0.21 -15.44
CA LYS A 391 0.89 -1.02 -15.49
C LYS A 391 2.37 -0.79 -15.12
N TYR A 392 2.85 0.46 -15.17
CA TYR A 392 4.25 0.82 -14.88
C TYR A 392 4.34 1.48 -13.51
N ALA A 393 4.36 0.66 -12.45
CA ALA A 393 4.30 1.14 -11.06
C ALA A 393 5.48 2.04 -10.69
N SER A 394 6.71 1.61 -10.99
CA SER A 394 7.91 2.39 -10.63
C SER A 394 7.98 3.74 -11.37
N ALA A 395 7.62 3.77 -12.65
CA ALA A 395 7.55 5.03 -13.41
C ALA A 395 6.37 5.92 -12.96
N TRP A 396 5.29 5.34 -12.44
CA TRP A 396 4.22 6.10 -11.78
C TRP A 396 4.72 6.75 -10.49
N ASP A 397 5.54 6.05 -9.68
CA ASP A 397 6.11 6.62 -8.46
C ASP A 397 7.01 7.82 -8.76
N GLU A 398 7.85 7.72 -9.79
CA GLU A 398 8.69 8.82 -10.27
C GLU A 398 7.84 10.02 -10.72
N LEU A 399 6.80 9.77 -11.51
CA LEU A 399 5.85 10.81 -11.95
C LEU A 399 5.20 11.52 -10.75
N VAL A 400 4.69 10.76 -9.77
CA VAL A 400 4.04 11.31 -8.58
C VAL A 400 5.03 12.07 -7.69
N ALA A 401 6.25 11.54 -7.51
CA ALA A 401 7.30 12.20 -6.74
C ALA A 401 7.70 13.53 -7.37
N GLY A 402 7.97 13.55 -8.68
CA GLY A 402 8.28 14.77 -9.42
C GLY A 402 7.11 15.76 -9.43
N ALA A 403 5.87 15.28 -9.54
CA ALA A 403 4.70 16.15 -9.46
C ALA A 403 4.52 16.77 -8.06
N ARG A 404 4.72 16.02 -6.98
CA ARG A 404 4.67 16.55 -5.61
C ARG A 404 5.77 17.57 -5.33
N GLN A 405 6.92 17.44 -5.99
CA GLN A 405 8.04 18.39 -5.92
C GLN A 405 7.87 19.60 -6.86
N SER A 406 6.79 19.64 -7.64
CA SER A 406 6.54 20.67 -8.67
C SER A 406 7.58 20.69 -9.81
N ASP A 407 8.21 19.56 -10.06
CA ASP A 407 9.11 19.36 -11.20
C ASP A 407 8.32 18.96 -12.45
N ILE A 408 7.29 18.12 -12.27
CA ILE A 408 6.44 17.62 -13.34
C ILE A 408 5.01 18.16 -13.17
N SER A 409 4.40 18.64 -14.25
CA SER A 409 2.96 18.93 -14.25
C SER A 409 2.18 17.64 -14.57
N ALA A 410 1.20 17.29 -13.75
CA ALA A 410 0.46 16.06 -13.89
C ALA A 410 -1.03 16.26 -13.57
N ALA A 411 -1.91 15.96 -14.51
CA ALA A 411 -3.36 16.01 -14.34
C ALA A 411 -3.96 14.67 -13.94
N VAL A 412 -3.21 13.58 -14.04
CA VAL A 412 -3.62 12.21 -13.67
C VAL A 412 -4.04 12.13 -12.20
N VAL A 413 -5.02 11.26 -11.91
CA VAL A 413 -5.62 11.12 -10.58
C VAL A 413 -5.65 9.65 -10.19
N PHE A 414 -5.22 9.35 -8.96
CA PHE A 414 -5.30 8.02 -8.36
C PHE A 414 -5.90 8.08 -6.96
N LEU A 415 -7.09 7.49 -6.81
CA LEU A 415 -7.87 7.46 -5.57
C LEU A 415 -8.07 5.99 -5.14
N PRO A 416 -7.05 5.36 -4.51
CA PRO A 416 -7.10 3.95 -4.12
C PRO A 416 -8.17 3.65 -3.05
N GLU A 417 -8.41 2.35 -2.82
CA GLU A 417 -9.33 1.86 -1.78
C GLU A 417 -9.02 2.45 -0.41
N GLY A 418 -10.06 2.83 0.32
CA GLY A 418 -9.90 3.44 1.64
C GLY A 418 -9.41 4.88 1.59
N SER A 419 -9.27 5.55 0.45
CA SER A 419 -9.15 7.02 0.36
C SER A 419 -10.49 7.73 0.60
N LYS A 420 -10.49 9.01 0.99
CA LYS A 420 -11.72 9.77 1.32
C LYS A 420 -12.72 9.81 0.16
N HIS A 421 -12.21 9.67 -1.06
CA HIS A 421 -12.96 9.79 -2.29
C HIS A 421 -13.30 8.44 -2.93
N PHE A 422 -12.83 7.33 -2.38
CA PHE A 422 -13.15 5.99 -2.86
C PHE A 422 -14.65 5.70 -2.72
N GLY A 423 -15.25 5.11 -3.75
CA GLY A 423 -16.68 4.79 -3.79
C GLY A 423 -17.61 5.98 -4.01
N LEU A 424 -17.08 7.20 -4.12
CA LEU A 424 -17.90 8.38 -4.42
C LEU A 424 -18.20 8.47 -5.91
N HIS A 425 -19.47 8.71 -6.23
CA HIS A 425 -19.96 8.89 -7.59
C HIS A 425 -20.36 10.34 -7.82
N ASP A 426 -19.93 10.89 -8.94
CA ASP A 426 -20.22 12.27 -9.31
C ASP A 426 -21.26 12.30 -10.43
N PRO A 427 -22.29 13.17 -10.30
CA PRO A 427 -23.26 13.33 -11.37
C PRO A 427 -22.59 13.91 -12.62
N ILE A 428 -23.07 13.49 -13.78
CA ILE A 428 -22.66 14.07 -15.05
C ILE A 428 -23.28 15.48 -15.15
N PRO A 429 -22.51 16.53 -15.51
CA PRO A 429 -23.05 17.88 -15.71
C PRO A 429 -24.19 17.90 -16.73
N GLN A 430 -25.18 18.79 -16.54
CA GLN A 430 -26.38 18.81 -17.38
C GLN A 430 -26.09 19.05 -18.86
N GLU A 431 -25.06 19.85 -19.15
CA GLU A 431 -24.56 20.14 -20.49
C GLU A 431 -23.99 18.90 -21.21
N GLU A 432 -23.53 17.88 -20.47
CA GLU A 432 -23.00 16.63 -21.03
C GLU A 432 -24.06 15.53 -21.13
N LEU A 433 -25.15 15.64 -20.36
CA LEU A 433 -26.25 14.66 -20.36
C LEU A 433 -27.00 14.56 -21.69
N GLN A 434 -26.86 15.54 -22.59
CA GLN A 434 -27.52 15.50 -23.89
C GLN A 434 -27.06 14.30 -24.73
N ASP A 435 -25.79 13.90 -24.61
CA ASP A 435 -25.18 12.84 -25.43
C ASP A 435 -24.69 11.64 -24.59
N LEU A 436 -24.72 11.74 -23.26
CA LEU A 436 -24.21 10.72 -22.36
C LEU A 436 -25.33 10.09 -21.54
N GLN A 437 -25.24 8.77 -21.36
CA GLN A 437 -26.19 8.00 -20.56
C GLN A 437 -25.67 7.80 -19.13
N GLY A 438 -26.58 7.77 -18.16
CA GLY A 438 -26.32 7.37 -16.77
C GLY A 438 -26.39 8.48 -15.74
N GLU A 439 -26.48 8.09 -14.47
CA GLU A 439 -26.58 9.02 -13.33
C GLU A 439 -25.21 9.56 -12.88
N CYS A 440 -24.12 8.92 -13.28
CA CYS A 440 -22.75 9.30 -12.92
C CYS A 440 -21.77 8.85 -14.01
N TRP A 441 -20.53 9.35 -13.95
CA TRP A 441 -19.49 9.05 -14.93
C TRP A 441 -19.13 7.56 -15.08
N CYS A 442 -19.49 6.68 -14.13
CA CYS A 442 -19.19 5.25 -14.29
C CYS A 442 -19.82 4.63 -15.55
N ILE A 443 -21.02 5.05 -15.93
CA ILE A 443 -21.73 4.48 -17.08
C ILE A 443 -21.02 4.80 -18.41
N PRO A 444 -20.70 6.06 -18.75
CA PRO A 444 -19.97 6.34 -19.98
C PRO A 444 -18.55 5.76 -19.96
N LEU A 445 -17.88 5.68 -18.81
CA LEU A 445 -16.51 5.17 -18.70
C LEU A 445 -16.42 3.64 -18.78
N TYR A 446 -17.33 2.95 -18.11
CA TYR A 446 -17.22 1.51 -17.84
C TYR A 446 -18.47 0.72 -18.22
N GLY A 447 -19.53 1.36 -18.71
CA GLY A 447 -20.81 0.74 -19.05
C GLY A 447 -21.68 0.41 -17.84
N GLU A 448 -21.12 0.38 -16.63
CA GLU A 448 -21.84 0.07 -15.40
C GLU A 448 -21.29 0.84 -14.19
N LYS A 449 -22.07 0.92 -13.11
CA LYS A 449 -21.66 1.60 -11.87
C LYS A 449 -20.63 0.76 -11.12
N LYS A 450 -19.40 1.27 -11.00
CA LYS A 450 -18.30 0.55 -10.35
C LYS A 450 -18.20 0.87 -8.84
N PRO A 451 -17.84 -0.10 -7.97
CA PRO A 451 -17.84 0.08 -6.52
C PRO A 451 -16.79 1.08 -6.02
N TRP A 452 -15.71 1.30 -6.78
CA TRP A 452 -14.67 2.28 -6.46
C TRP A 452 -15.07 3.73 -6.77
N GLY A 453 -16.23 3.97 -7.39
CA GLY A 453 -16.71 5.31 -7.70
C GLY A 453 -16.07 5.96 -8.94
N CYS A 454 -16.51 7.16 -9.27
CA CYS A 454 -16.01 7.95 -10.40
C CYS A 454 -15.62 9.39 -10.03
N ARG A 455 -15.51 9.71 -8.73
CA ARG A 455 -15.02 11.02 -8.25
C ARG A 455 -13.65 11.39 -8.84
N TRP A 456 -12.79 10.40 -9.09
CA TRP A 456 -11.48 10.61 -9.70
C TRP A 456 -11.58 11.27 -11.09
N TRP A 457 -12.63 10.95 -11.85
CA TRP A 457 -12.86 11.49 -13.18
C TRP A 457 -13.17 12.98 -13.17
N SER A 458 -14.02 13.44 -12.23
CA SER A 458 -14.32 14.87 -12.09
C SER A 458 -13.09 15.67 -11.68
N LYS A 459 -12.24 15.12 -10.79
CA LYS A 459 -10.96 15.74 -10.42
C LYS A 459 -10.02 15.80 -11.62
N TRP A 460 -9.94 14.71 -12.38
CA TRP A 460 -9.15 14.66 -13.61
C TRP A 460 -9.61 15.70 -14.63
N ILE A 461 -10.92 15.79 -14.93
CA ILE A 461 -11.48 16.84 -15.81
C ILE A 461 -11.07 18.23 -15.31
N ALA A 462 -11.23 18.51 -14.01
CA ALA A 462 -10.86 19.82 -13.46
C ALA A 462 -9.37 20.14 -13.66
N ASN A 463 -8.49 19.15 -13.54
CA ASN A 463 -7.07 19.32 -13.83
C ASN A 463 -6.80 19.56 -15.32
N ILE A 464 -7.49 18.85 -16.22
CA ILE A 464 -7.37 19.08 -17.67
C ILE A 464 -7.81 20.49 -18.03
N GLU A 465 -8.97 20.93 -17.55
CA GLU A 465 -9.49 22.27 -17.79
C GLU A 465 -8.53 23.36 -17.26
N LEU A 466 -7.90 23.11 -16.11
CA LEU A 466 -6.86 24.00 -15.57
C LEU A 466 -5.62 24.03 -16.47
N ALA A 467 -5.15 22.89 -16.94
CA ALA A 467 -3.99 22.78 -17.84
C ALA A 467 -4.25 23.50 -19.17
N VAL A 468 -5.41 23.27 -19.79
CA VAL A 468 -5.84 23.95 -21.02
C VAL A 468 -5.94 25.46 -20.81
N LYS A 469 -6.54 25.91 -19.70
CA LYS A 469 -6.61 27.34 -19.35
C LYS A 469 -5.23 27.98 -19.20
N GLN A 470 -4.23 27.21 -18.78
CA GLN A 470 -2.84 27.64 -18.65
C GLN A 470 -2.02 27.49 -19.95
N ASN A 471 -2.65 27.12 -21.07
CA ASN A 471 -2.01 26.79 -22.34
C ASN A 471 -0.93 25.71 -22.22
N ALA A 472 -1.09 24.75 -21.30
CA ALA A 472 -0.20 23.62 -21.19
C ALA A 472 -0.41 22.64 -22.36
N THR A 473 0.69 22.07 -22.86
CA THR A 473 0.63 20.92 -23.78
C THR A 473 0.22 19.68 -22.97
N LEU A 474 -0.77 18.93 -23.43
CA LEU A 474 -1.24 17.71 -22.78
C LEU A 474 -0.48 16.49 -23.33
N ASP A 475 0.08 15.66 -22.45
CA ASP A 475 0.81 14.44 -22.84
C ASP A 475 0.03 13.17 -22.47
N VAL A 476 -0.15 12.29 -23.45
CA VAL A 476 -0.77 10.96 -23.28
C VAL A 476 0.29 9.89 -23.46
N TYR A 477 0.54 9.11 -22.41
CA TYR A 477 1.51 8.02 -22.46
C TYR A 477 0.86 6.67 -22.84
N TYR A 478 1.45 6.04 -23.85
CA TYR A 478 1.09 4.72 -24.38
C TYR A 478 2.06 3.65 -23.88
N PHE A 479 1.61 2.39 -23.88
CA PHE A 479 2.51 1.26 -23.65
C PHE A 479 3.65 1.25 -24.68
N ASN A 480 4.81 0.72 -24.29
CA ASN A 480 6.00 0.68 -25.14
C ASN A 480 5.72 -0.01 -26.48
N GLY A 481 6.06 0.65 -27.61
CA GLY A 481 5.82 0.15 -28.96
C GLY A 481 4.34 0.11 -29.39
N LYS A 482 3.44 0.76 -28.63
CA LYS A 482 1.98 0.76 -28.88
C LYS A 482 1.42 2.19 -29.02
N LYS A 483 2.27 3.16 -29.36
CA LYS A 483 1.85 4.54 -29.61
C LYS A 483 0.75 4.59 -30.68
N GLY A 484 -0.31 5.36 -30.40
CA GLY A 484 -1.46 5.55 -31.29
C GLY A 484 -2.48 4.40 -31.30
N LEU A 485 -2.16 3.25 -30.69
CA LEU A 485 -3.05 2.09 -30.63
C LEU A 485 -3.94 2.12 -29.38
N GLY A 486 -5.00 1.31 -29.39
CA GLY A 486 -5.82 1.11 -28.20
C GLY A 486 -6.81 2.24 -27.92
N LYS A 487 -7.06 3.15 -28.86
CA LYS A 487 -8.14 4.14 -28.72
C LYS A 487 -9.50 3.46 -28.87
N VAL A 488 -10.50 3.95 -28.15
CA VAL A 488 -11.90 3.57 -28.41
C VAL A 488 -12.43 4.41 -29.58
N LYS A 489 -13.53 3.99 -30.19
CA LYS A 489 -14.09 4.70 -31.36
C LYS A 489 -14.50 6.14 -31.00
N ASP A 490 -15.20 6.29 -29.88
CA ASP A 490 -15.60 7.58 -29.34
C ASP A 490 -15.89 7.46 -27.82
N PHE A 491 -16.08 8.60 -27.15
CA PHE A 491 -16.33 8.59 -25.71
C PHE A 491 -17.68 7.95 -25.33
N THR A 492 -18.66 7.95 -26.24
CA THR A 492 -19.98 7.33 -26.01
C THR A 492 -19.93 5.79 -26.12
N THR A 493 -18.98 5.24 -26.88
CA THR A 493 -18.76 3.78 -26.97
C THR A 493 -17.82 3.24 -25.89
N ALA A 494 -17.08 4.09 -25.18
CA ALA A 494 -16.06 3.69 -24.21
C ALA A 494 -16.57 2.66 -23.18
N GLY A 495 -17.75 2.92 -22.60
CA GLY A 495 -18.38 2.03 -21.62
C GLY A 495 -18.80 0.67 -22.20
N ALA A 496 -19.39 0.65 -23.41
CA ALA A 496 -19.78 -0.60 -24.07
C ALA A 496 -18.56 -1.44 -24.46
N GLU A 497 -17.51 -0.79 -24.99
CA GLU A 497 -16.25 -1.46 -25.31
C GLU A 497 -15.54 -1.98 -24.04
N HIS A 498 -15.66 -1.27 -22.91
CA HIS A 498 -15.16 -1.76 -21.62
C HIS A 498 -15.86 -3.04 -21.19
N LEU A 499 -17.20 -3.07 -21.23
CA LEU A 499 -17.97 -4.27 -20.90
C LEU A 499 -17.64 -5.43 -21.84
N ARG A 500 -17.39 -5.16 -23.13
CA ARG A 500 -16.91 -6.20 -24.08
C ARG A 500 -15.56 -6.76 -23.65
N ARG A 501 -14.59 -5.90 -23.31
CA ARG A 501 -13.27 -6.33 -22.79
C ARG A 501 -13.39 -7.14 -21.50
N GLU A 502 -14.23 -6.74 -20.56
CA GLU A 502 -14.48 -7.50 -19.33
C GLU A 502 -15.14 -8.85 -19.61
N THR A 503 -16.10 -8.90 -20.54
CA THR A 503 -16.75 -10.15 -20.96
C THR A 503 -15.75 -11.12 -21.56
N ILE A 504 -14.88 -10.64 -22.47
CA ILE A 504 -13.81 -11.47 -23.04
C ILE A 504 -12.84 -11.89 -21.94
N SER A 505 -12.43 -10.99 -21.04
CA SER A 505 -11.49 -11.30 -19.96
C SER A 505 -12.03 -12.36 -18.99
N LYS A 506 -13.35 -12.41 -18.74
CA LYS A 506 -13.97 -13.45 -17.90
C LYS A 506 -13.82 -14.85 -18.50
N ARG A 507 -13.78 -14.97 -19.85
CA ARG A 507 -13.54 -16.25 -20.55
C ARG A 507 -12.15 -16.81 -20.31
N LYS A 508 -11.22 -16.03 -19.72
CA LYS A 508 -9.90 -16.53 -19.32
C LYS A 508 -10.01 -17.64 -18.27
N ALA A 509 -11.05 -17.66 -17.45
CA ALA A 509 -11.30 -18.76 -16.52
C ALA A 509 -11.63 -20.06 -17.29
N ASP A 510 -12.60 -20.00 -18.22
CA ASP A 510 -12.98 -21.13 -19.07
C ASP A 510 -11.80 -21.66 -19.90
N TRP A 511 -10.98 -20.74 -20.44
CA TRP A 511 -9.78 -21.12 -21.18
C TRP A 511 -8.75 -21.87 -20.33
N LYS A 512 -8.57 -21.51 -19.05
CA LYS A 512 -7.66 -22.23 -18.15
C LYS A 512 -8.12 -23.66 -17.85
N GLU A 513 -9.40 -23.95 -18.06
CA GLU A 513 -9.98 -25.29 -17.94
C GLU A 513 -9.95 -26.07 -19.27
N SER A 514 -9.57 -25.41 -20.37
CA SER A 514 -9.51 -26.03 -21.71
C SER A 514 -8.30 -26.95 -21.89
N ALA A 515 -8.42 -27.90 -22.83
CA ALA A 515 -7.32 -28.79 -23.23
C ALA A 515 -6.09 -28.01 -23.72
N ASP A 516 -6.29 -26.94 -24.52
CA ASP A 516 -5.19 -26.12 -25.05
C ASP A 516 -4.30 -25.52 -23.95
N PHE A 517 -4.88 -25.13 -22.81
CA PHE A 517 -4.12 -24.62 -21.67
C PHE A 517 -3.38 -25.75 -20.92
N GLN A 518 -4.01 -26.92 -20.77
CA GLN A 518 -3.36 -28.09 -20.18
C GLN A 518 -2.20 -28.57 -21.04
N ASP A 519 -2.38 -28.66 -22.36
CA ASP A 519 -1.34 -29.00 -23.33
C ASP A 519 -0.16 -28.01 -23.24
N ALA A 520 -0.43 -26.72 -23.10
CA ALA A 520 0.61 -25.72 -22.88
C ALA A 520 1.33 -25.91 -21.53
N CYS A 521 0.60 -26.27 -20.47
CA CYS A 521 1.18 -26.57 -19.16
C CYS A 521 2.09 -27.81 -19.22
N ASP A 522 1.65 -28.88 -19.87
CA ASP A 522 2.39 -30.12 -20.10
C ASP A 522 3.63 -29.86 -20.97
N ALA A 523 3.49 -28.99 -21.97
CA ALA A 523 4.60 -28.56 -22.81
C ALA A 523 5.64 -27.72 -22.04
N GLY A 524 5.31 -27.17 -20.86
CA GLY A 524 6.25 -26.50 -19.98
C GLY A 524 5.96 -25.01 -19.69
N LEU A 525 4.76 -24.50 -19.99
CA LEU A 525 4.36 -23.11 -19.68
C LEU A 525 4.65 -22.72 -18.22
N HIS A 526 4.38 -23.62 -17.27
CA HIS A 526 4.59 -23.39 -15.83
C HIS A 526 6.07 -23.22 -15.42
N ARG A 527 7.02 -23.55 -16.31
CA ARG A 527 8.47 -23.43 -16.07
C ARG A 527 8.99 -22.03 -16.37
N LEU A 528 8.20 -21.17 -17.02
CA LEU A 528 8.55 -19.77 -17.25
C LEU A 528 8.55 -18.97 -15.94
N SER A 529 9.44 -17.98 -15.84
CA SER A 529 9.47 -17.08 -14.69
C SER A 529 8.14 -16.36 -14.51
N LYS A 530 7.70 -16.28 -13.25
CA LYS A 530 6.51 -15.54 -12.81
C LYS A 530 6.86 -14.19 -12.19
N GLU A 531 8.15 -13.87 -12.06
CA GLU A 531 8.60 -12.60 -11.52
C GLU A 531 8.24 -11.48 -12.49
N GLU A 532 7.61 -10.44 -11.95
CA GLU A 532 7.12 -9.32 -12.75
C GLU A 532 8.23 -8.29 -12.99
N CYS A 533 8.38 -7.90 -14.24
CA CYS A 533 9.23 -6.82 -14.72
C CYS A 533 8.61 -5.44 -14.40
N PRO A 534 9.33 -4.33 -14.67
CA PRO A 534 8.82 -2.97 -14.43
C PRO A 534 7.50 -2.63 -15.14
N ASP A 535 7.19 -3.34 -16.21
CA ASP A 535 5.92 -3.23 -16.92
C ASP A 535 4.82 -4.13 -16.33
N SER A 536 5.00 -4.68 -15.11
CA SER A 536 4.12 -5.65 -14.45
C SER A 536 3.76 -6.89 -15.29
N SER A 537 4.61 -7.26 -16.26
CA SER A 537 4.52 -8.57 -16.93
C SER A 537 5.67 -9.47 -16.51
N SER A 538 5.43 -10.76 -16.57
CA SER A 538 6.44 -11.82 -16.50
C SER A 538 6.44 -12.63 -17.81
N PRO A 539 7.53 -13.36 -18.14
CA PRO A 539 7.55 -14.31 -19.24
C PRO A 539 6.33 -15.26 -19.24
N PHE A 540 5.95 -15.76 -18.06
CA PHE A 540 4.74 -16.57 -17.89
C PHE A 540 3.48 -15.80 -18.30
N SER A 541 3.27 -14.58 -17.80
CA SER A 541 2.04 -13.80 -18.08
C SER A 541 1.92 -13.35 -19.54
N ARG A 542 3.05 -13.07 -20.21
CA ARG A 542 3.08 -12.71 -21.64
C ARG A 542 2.69 -13.90 -22.50
N GLU A 543 3.22 -15.06 -22.16
CA GLU A 543 2.88 -16.30 -22.85
C GLU A 543 1.43 -16.74 -22.59
N GLU A 544 0.99 -16.68 -21.34
CA GLU A 544 -0.39 -16.94 -20.96
C GLU A 544 -1.35 -16.05 -21.76
N ARG A 545 -1.03 -14.75 -21.90
CA ARG A 545 -1.82 -13.83 -22.73
C ARG A 545 -1.81 -14.22 -24.20
N ARG A 546 -0.68 -14.64 -24.77
CA ARG A 546 -0.54 -15.02 -26.18
C ARG A 546 -1.39 -16.24 -26.51
N LEU A 547 -1.33 -17.27 -25.66
CA LEU A 547 -2.13 -18.48 -25.80
C LEU A 547 -3.63 -18.18 -25.62
N PHE A 548 -3.98 -17.33 -24.65
CA PHE A 548 -5.37 -16.90 -24.48
C PHE A 548 -5.90 -16.17 -25.72
N LEU A 549 -5.12 -15.25 -26.31
CA LEU A 549 -5.50 -14.57 -27.55
C LEU A 549 -5.64 -15.57 -28.72
N ALA A 550 -4.76 -16.56 -28.84
CA ALA A 550 -4.84 -17.58 -29.87
C ALA A 550 -6.09 -18.48 -29.75
N TRP A 551 -6.56 -18.73 -28.52
CA TRP A 551 -7.76 -19.51 -28.24
C TRP A 551 -9.07 -18.76 -28.52
N LEU A 552 -9.04 -17.42 -28.46
CA LEU A 552 -10.24 -16.62 -28.70
C LEU A 552 -10.72 -16.70 -30.16
N PRO A 553 -12.04 -16.54 -30.40
CA PRO A 553 -12.56 -16.31 -31.74
C PRO A 553 -11.86 -15.12 -32.40
N GLU A 554 -11.66 -15.20 -33.72
CA GLU A 554 -10.95 -14.18 -34.50
C GLU A 554 -11.40 -12.75 -34.20
N GLU A 555 -12.71 -12.52 -34.14
CA GLU A 555 -13.28 -11.20 -33.88
C GLU A 555 -12.88 -10.64 -32.50
N ASP A 556 -12.92 -11.48 -31.47
CA ASP A 556 -12.55 -11.07 -30.11
C ASP A 556 -11.04 -10.89 -29.95
N ARG A 557 -10.25 -11.71 -30.64
CA ARG A 557 -8.79 -11.56 -30.72
C ARG A 557 -8.42 -10.22 -31.35
N GLN A 558 -8.94 -9.93 -32.55
CA GLN A 558 -8.71 -8.66 -33.25
C GLN A 558 -9.15 -7.47 -32.40
N PHE A 559 -10.33 -7.54 -31.77
CA PHE A 559 -10.82 -6.49 -30.88
C PHE A 559 -9.87 -6.23 -29.69
N LEU A 560 -9.31 -7.29 -29.08
CA LEU A 560 -8.35 -7.14 -27.98
C LEU A 560 -7.00 -6.59 -28.45
N GLU A 561 -6.51 -7.03 -29.61
CA GLU A 561 -5.26 -6.57 -30.21
C GLU A 561 -5.32 -5.09 -30.60
N GLU A 562 -6.39 -4.66 -31.28
CA GLU A 562 -6.66 -3.25 -31.59
C GLU A 562 -6.85 -2.41 -30.33
N SER A 563 -7.35 -3.03 -29.26
CA SER A 563 -7.48 -2.42 -27.94
C SER A 563 -6.16 -2.30 -27.17
N GLU A 564 -5.04 -2.83 -27.63
CA GLU A 564 -3.77 -2.67 -26.92
C GLU A 564 -3.18 -1.27 -27.07
N GLY A 565 -2.53 -0.76 -26.02
CA GLY A 565 -1.76 0.49 -26.05
C GLY A 565 -2.15 1.50 -24.98
N LEU A 566 -3.41 1.48 -24.56
CA LEU A 566 -3.95 2.28 -23.46
C LEU A 566 -4.64 1.38 -22.43
N GLY A 567 -4.50 1.73 -21.15
CA GLY A 567 -5.27 1.14 -20.06
C GLY A 567 -6.77 1.44 -20.17
N ASN A 568 -7.59 0.69 -19.45
CA ASN A 568 -9.06 0.79 -19.54
C ASN A 568 -9.60 2.20 -19.22
N SER A 569 -9.10 2.86 -18.17
CA SER A 569 -9.49 4.25 -17.87
C SER A 569 -8.92 5.23 -18.89
N GLN A 570 -7.66 5.04 -19.31
CA GLN A 570 -6.97 5.90 -20.28
C GLN A 570 -7.69 5.97 -21.62
N LYS A 571 -8.26 4.86 -22.07
CA LYS A 571 -9.09 4.81 -23.27
C LYS A 571 -10.20 5.87 -23.26
N ALA A 572 -10.89 6.00 -22.13
CA ALA A 572 -11.94 6.97 -21.97
C ALA A 572 -11.39 8.40 -21.80
N GLU A 573 -10.27 8.57 -21.09
CA GLU A 573 -9.54 9.86 -20.99
C GLU A 573 -9.21 10.41 -22.38
N VAL A 574 -8.57 9.61 -23.22
CA VAL A 574 -8.17 10.00 -24.58
C VAL A 574 -9.38 10.31 -25.46
N ALA A 575 -10.43 9.48 -25.41
CA ALA A 575 -11.65 9.72 -26.16
C ALA A 575 -12.39 10.99 -25.70
N TRP A 576 -12.34 11.32 -24.41
CA TRP A 576 -12.89 12.56 -23.89
C TRP A 576 -12.10 13.78 -24.36
N LEU A 577 -10.76 13.73 -24.35
CA LEU A 577 -9.91 14.79 -24.89
C LEU A 577 -10.22 15.05 -26.37
N GLN A 578 -10.39 13.98 -27.16
CA GLN A 578 -10.79 14.08 -28.57
C GLN A 578 -12.18 14.70 -28.74
N ARG A 579 -13.16 14.27 -27.93
CA ARG A 579 -14.52 14.84 -27.93
C ARG A 579 -14.52 16.33 -27.61
N LYS A 580 -13.64 16.79 -26.71
CA LYS A 580 -13.47 18.21 -26.37
C LYS A 580 -12.67 19.00 -27.40
N GLY A 581 -12.01 18.33 -28.35
CA GLY A 581 -11.11 18.98 -29.31
C GLY A 581 -9.82 19.49 -28.66
N TYR A 582 -9.41 18.94 -27.51
CA TYR A 582 -8.18 19.33 -26.84
C TYR A 582 -6.99 18.62 -27.50
N PRO A 583 -6.01 19.36 -28.06
CA PRO A 583 -4.84 18.74 -28.65
C PRO A 583 -3.96 18.10 -27.56
N TYR A 584 -3.38 16.94 -27.87
CA TYR A 584 -2.44 16.25 -27.01
C TYR A 584 -1.29 15.64 -27.82
N VAL A 585 -0.17 15.39 -27.16
CA VAL A 585 1.01 14.72 -27.71
C VAL A 585 1.01 13.27 -27.24
N GLU A 586 1.15 12.35 -28.19
CA GLU A 586 1.28 10.92 -27.89
C GLU A 586 2.75 10.59 -27.60
N LYS A 587 3.01 10.11 -26.39
CA LYS A 587 4.34 9.69 -25.91
C LYS A 587 4.33 8.20 -25.57
N GLU A 588 5.48 7.55 -25.64
CA GLU A 588 5.66 6.20 -25.10
C GLU A 588 6.23 6.27 -23.68
N VAL A 589 5.90 5.31 -22.81
CA VAL A 589 6.43 5.28 -21.43
C VAL A 589 7.96 5.32 -21.37
N SER A 590 8.63 4.72 -22.34
CA SER A 590 10.09 4.73 -22.47
C SER A 590 10.68 6.15 -22.60
N GLN A 591 9.86 7.16 -22.93
CA GLN A 591 10.28 8.55 -23.10
C GLN A 591 10.22 9.37 -21.81
N LEU A 592 9.61 8.89 -20.72
CA LEU A 592 9.42 9.68 -19.48
C LEU A 592 10.76 10.12 -18.84
N GLY A 593 11.83 9.35 -19.02
CA GLY A 593 13.16 9.65 -18.44
C GLY A 593 14.15 10.34 -19.37
N SER A 594 14.00 10.20 -20.70
CA SER A 594 14.99 10.74 -21.66
C SER A 594 14.94 12.26 -21.75
N SER A 595 13.75 12.86 -21.66
CA SER A 595 13.58 14.30 -21.79
C SER A 595 13.99 15.10 -20.55
N SER A 596 13.87 14.52 -19.35
CA SER A 596 14.18 15.21 -18.09
C SER A 596 15.68 15.21 -17.78
N LEU A 597 16.41 14.16 -18.17
CA LEU A 597 17.87 14.11 -18.01
C LEU A 597 18.61 14.96 -19.06
N GLU A 598 18.06 15.11 -20.27
CA GLU A 598 18.64 16.00 -21.29
C GLU A 598 18.35 17.48 -21.03
N ALA A 599 17.24 17.83 -20.35
CA ALA A 599 16.89 19.22 -20.05
C ALA A 599 17.57 19.81 -18.80
N ILE A 600 18.30 18.99 -18.03
CA ILE A 600 19.08 19.41 -16.84
C ILE A 600 20.60 19.47 -17.15
N GLY A 601 21.03 19.06 -18.34
CA GLY A 601 22.37 19.30 -18.89
C GLY A 601 22.42 20.57 -19.74
#